data_AF-A0A841EYS0-F1
#
_entry.id   AF-A0A841EYS0-F1
#
_cell.length_a   1.000
_cell.length_b   1.000
_cell.length_c   1.000
_cell.angle_alpha   90.00
_cell.angle_beta   90.00
_cell.angle_gamma   90.00
#
_symmetry.space_group_name_H-M   'P 1'
#
loop_
_entity.id
_entity.type
_entity.pdbx_description
1 polymer ?
#
loop_
_entity_poly.entity_id
_entity_poly.type
_entity_poly.pdbx_seq_one_letter_code
_entity_poly.pdbx_strand_id
1 'polypeptide(L)' 'MENLSINNILVPIDYSKTSLNALDYVVLSHNYQSTLHLLHIIDLYRTQEI' A
#
# COMPACT_ATOMS: atom_id res chain seq x y z
N MET A 1 1.23 28.30 8.99
CA MET A 1 0.58 27.00 8.74
C MET A 1 1.68 25.97 8.63
N GLU A 2 1.69 24.95 9.47
CA GLU A 2 2.65 23.85 9.33
C GLU A 2 2.30 23.02 8.09
N ASN A 3 3.32 22.70 7.29
CA ASN A 3 3.15 21.93 6.08
C ASN A 3 3.17 20.44 6.46
N LEU A 4 2.13 19.68 6.13
CA LEU A 4 2.08 18.24 6.41
C LEU A 4 3.03 17.51 5.44
N SER A 5 4.14 17.01 5.96
CA SER A 5 5.05 16.15 5.22
C SER A 5 4.76 14.68 5.50
N ILE A 6 4.27 13.94 4.50
CA ILE A 6 4.10 12.48 4.58
C ILE A 6 5.39 11.86 4.08
N ASN A 7 6.29 11.45 4.98
CA ASN A 7 7.62 10.95 4.56
C ASN A 7 7.63 9.45 4.22
N ASN A 8 6.66 8.69 4.75
CA ASN A 8 6.55 7.25 4.56
C ASN A 8 5.09 6.87 4.27
N ILE A 9 4.89 6.09 3.23
CA ILE A 9 3.57 5.54 2.86
C ILE A 9 3.65 4.03 2.89
N LEU A 10 2.75 3.38 3.62
CA LEU A 10 2.58 1.93 3.60
C LEU A 10 1.37 1.58 2.72
N VAL A 11 1.59 0.77 1.69
CA VAL A 11 0.52 0.23 0.84
C VAL A 11 0.47 -1.28 1.00
N PRO A 12 -0.56 -1.82 1.67
CA PRO A 12 -0.83 -3.25 1.69
C PRO A 12 -1.23 -3.73 0.28
N ILE A 13 -0.61 -4.82 -0.16
CA ILE A 13 -0.87 -5.46 -1.45
C ILE A 13 -1.35 -6.89 -1.17
N ASP A 14 -2.56 -7.22 -1.59
CA ASP A 14 -3.15 -8.55 -1.54
C ASP A 14 -3.51 -9.08 -2.95
N TYR A 15 -3.03 -8.40 -3.99
CA TYR A 15 -3.32 -8.64 -5.41
C TYR A 15 -4.79 -8.50 -5.83
N SER A 16 -5.68 -8.04 -4.94
CA SER A 16 -7.02 -7.63 -5.34
C SER A 16 -6.96 -6.41 -6.27
N LYS A 17 -8.01 -6.23 -7.09
CA LYS A 17 -8.12 -5.03 -7.94
C LYS A 17 -8.06 -3.74 -7.12
N THR A 18 -8.62 -3.76 -5.91
CA THR A 18 -8.64 -2.62 -5.00
C THR A 18 -7.23 -2.26 -4.51
N SER A 19 -6.43 -3.23 -4.07
CA SER A 19 -5.06 -2.95 -3.59
C SER A 19 -4.13 -2.47 -4.72
N LEU A 20 -4.30 -3.00 -5.93
CA LEU A 20 -3.57 -2.51 -7.10
C LEU A 20 -3.97 -1.09 -7.50
N ASN A 21 -5.27 -0.76 -7.45
CA ASN A 21 -5.71 0.62 -7.70
C ASN A 21 -5.15 1.59 -6.66
N ALA A 22 -5.04 1.19 -5.39
CA ALA A 22 -4.45 2.03 -4.35
C ALA A 22 -2.97 2.37 -4.65
N LEU A 23 -2.22 1.42 -5.22
CA LEU A 23 -0.86 1.66 -5.68
C LEU A 23 -0.81 2.72 -6.78
N ASP A 24 -1.68 2.63 -7.78
CA ASP A 24 -1.77 3.62 -8.87
C ASP A 24 -2.04 5.02 -8.32
N TYR A 25 -2.99 5.15 -7.39
CA TYR A 25 -3.30 6.43 -6.75
C TYR A 25 -2.12 7.01 -6.00
N VAL A 26 -1.39 6.19 -5.24
CA VAL A 26 -0.22 6.67 -4.49
C VAL A 26 0.89 7.13 -5.45
N VAL A 27 1.18 6.37 -6.50
CA VAL A 27 2.20 6.75 -7.49
C VAL A 27 1.84 8.05 -8.21
N LEU A 28 0.56 8.26 -8.53
CA LEU A 28 0.10 9.45 -9.26
C LEU A 28 -0.06 10.69 -8.38
N SER A 29 -0.37 10.53 -7.09
CA SER A 29 -0.69 11.64 -6.18
C SER A 29 0.50 12.14 -5.36
N HIS A 30 1.60 11.40 -5.32
CA HIS A 30 2.70 11.70 -4.42
C HIS A 30 3.90 12.34 -5.11
N ASN A 31 4.42 13.41 -4.51
CA ASN A 31 5.71 13.95 -4.88
C ASN A 31 6.80 12.94 -4.48
N TYR A 32 7.81 12.77 -5.33
CA TYR A 32 8.89 11.77 -5.22
C TYR A 32 9.77 11.85 -3.95
N GLN A 33 9.39 12.64 -2.94
CA GLN A 33 10.16 12.88 -1.71
C GLN A 33 9.82 11.90 -0.57
N SER A 34 8.85 11.01 -0.77
CA SER A 34 8.39 10.08 0.25
C SER A 34 8.75 8.65 -0.11
N THR A 35 9.04 7.85 0.90
CA THR A 35 9.35 6.43 0.71
C THR A 35 8.07 5.63 0.66
N LEU A 36 7.90 4.85 -0.41
CA LEU A 36 6.79 3.92 -0.58
C LEU A 36 7.20 2.52 -0.08
N HIS A 37 6.49 2.01 0.90
CA HIS A 37 6.65 0.67 1.46
C HIS A 37 5.48 -0.20 0.99
N LEU A 38 5.77 -1.24 0.21
CA LEU A 38 4.76 -2.22 -0.22
C LEU A 38 4.80 -3.43 0.72
N LEU A 39 3.64 -3.82 1.27
CA LEU A 39 3.53 -4.94 2.20
C LEU A 39 2.57 -6.00 1.65
N HIS A 40 3.07 -7.21 1.45
CA HIS A 40 2.24 -8.38 1.15
C HIS A 40 2.27 -9.36 2.33
N ILE A 41 1.10 -9.81 2.78
CA ILE A 41 0.97 -10.81 3.84
C ILE A 41 0.75 -12.18 3.19
N ILE A 42 1.65 -13.11 3.48
CA ILE A 42 1.52 -14.51 3.08
C ILE A 42 0.80 -15.25 4.22
N ASP A 43 -0.43 -15.67 3.98
CA ASP A 43 -1.23 -16.48 4.91
C ASP A 43 -0.85 -17.96 4.75
N LEU A 44 -0.06 -18.48 5.71
CA LEU A 44 0.44 -19.87 5.69
C LEU A 44 -0.55 -20.87 6.30
N TYR A 45 -1.61 -20.40 6.97
CA TYR A 45 -2.48 -21.25 7.79
C TYR A 45 -3.96 -21.11 7.42
N ARG A 46 -4.29 -20.64 6.22
CA ARG A 46 -5.67 -20.61 5.74
C ARG A 46 -6.22 -22.03 5.68
N THR A 47 -6.92 -22.44 6.74
CA THR A 47 -7.77 -23.63 6.73
C THR A 47 -8.78 -23.45 5.61
N GLN A 48 -8.80 -24.40 4.68
CA GLN A 48 -9.91 -24.52 3.75
C GLN A 48 -11.15 -24.81 4.61
N GLU A 49 -12.11 -23.89 4.62
CA GLU A 49 -13.45 -24.21 5.10
C GLU A 49 -13.95 -25.37 4.23
N ILE A 50 -14.12 -26.53 4.86
CA ILE A 50 -14.76 -27.73 4.29
C ILE A 50 -16.24 -27.43 4.12
#